data_AF-A0A081LBB8-F1
#
_entry.id   AF-A0A081LBB8-F1
#
_cell.length_a   1.000
_cell.length_b   1.000
_cell.length_c   1.000
_cell.angle_alpha   90.00
_cell.angle_beta   90.00
_cell.angle_gamma   90.00
#
_symmetry.space_group_name_H-M   'P 1'
#
loop_
_entity.id
_entity.type
_entity.pdbx_description
1 polymer ?
#
loop_
_entity_poly.entity_id
_entity_poly.type
_entity_poly.pdbx_seq_one_letter_code
_entity_poly.pdbx_strand_id
1 'polypeptide(L)'
;MNKQQWTIILAFIFVLIVSVFAVINVRPVQVDYLFGTAEWPLILVIIGSVLMGGLIVAFAGIFQIVKLKRELKALKAERAAVTPTPSVSTKKVGKDVQKKSNLTPLKEQPASFDRKEK
;
A
#
# COMPACT_ATOMS: atom_id res chain seq x y z
N MET A 1 -17.51 2.66 10.35
CA MET A 1 -16.63 3.73 9.83
C MET A 1 -15.57 3.11 8.96
N ASN A 2 -15.37 3.65 7.76
CA ASN A 2 -14.60 3.00 6.71
C ASN A 2 -13.10 3.17 7.01
N LYS A 3 -12.27 2.15 6.80
CA LYS A 3 -10.82 2.22 7.15
C LYS A 3 -10.12 3.40 6.44
N GLN A 4 -10.49 3.69 5.19
CA GLN A 4 -10.01 4.86 4.47
C GLN A 4 -10.38 6.20 5.12
N GLN A 5 -11.58 6.32 5.69
CA GLN A 5 -11.97 7.57 6.38
C GLN A 5 -11.09 7.78 7.61
N TRP A 6 -10.85 6.73 8.40
CA TRP A 6 -9.92 6.79 9.52
C TRP A 6 -8.52 7.23 9.10
N THR A 7 -7.99 6.71 7.98
CA THR A 7 -6.70 7.13 7.44
C THR A 7 -6.67 8.61 7.07
N ILE A 8 -7.73 9.14 6.45
CA ILE A 8 -7.83 10.57 6.09
C ILE A 8 -7.89 11.44 7.34
N ILE A 9 -8.69 11.07 8.34
CA ILE A 9 -8.74 11.78 9.64
C ILE A 9 -7.36 11.78 10.30
N LEU A 10 -6.68 10.63 10.34
CA LEU A 10 -5.34 10.52 10.93
C LEU A 10 -4.31 11.37 10.18
N ALA A 11 -4.38 11.39 8.85
CA ALA A 11 -3.52 12.22 8.01
C ALA A 11 -3.75 13.71 8.29
N PHE A 12 -5.00 14.15 8.44
CA PHE A 12 -5.32 15.53 8.80
C PHE A 12 -4.75 15.92 10.17
N ILE A 13 -4.94 15.07 11.18
CA ILE A 13 -4.38 15.29 12.52
C ILE A 13 -2.85 15.39 12.44
N PHE A 14 -2.21 14.49 11.68
CA PHE A 14 -0.77 14.51 11.48
C PHE A 14 -0.28 15.80 10.81
N VAL A 15 -0.96 16.25 9.75
CA VAL A 15 -0.65 17.53 9.08
C VAL A 15 -0.79 18.71 10.03
N LEU A 16 -1.82 18.74 10.87
CA LEU A 16 -1.98 19.80 11.87
C LEU A 16 -0.83 19.81 12.88
N ILE A 17 -0.41 18.65 13.37
CA ILE A 17 0.74 18.53 14.28
C ILE A 17 2.00 19.09 13.61
N VAL A 18 2.31 18.65 12.39
CA VAL A 18 3.47 19.13 11.61
C VAL A 18 3.40 20.64 11.37
N SER A 19 2.22 21.17 11.06
CA SER A 19 2.01 22.60 10.83
C SER A 19 2.29 23.42 12.09
N VAL A 20 1.84 22.96 13.27
CA VAL A 20 2.12 23.64 14.54
C VAL A 20 3.62 23.62 14.84
N PHE A 21 4.30 22.49 14.62
CA PHE A 21 5.75 22.40 14.76
C PHE A 21 6.48 23.35 13.82
N ALA A 22 6.03 23.49 12.58
CA ALA A 22 6.63 24.40 11.62
C ALA A 22 6.52 25.87 12.06
N VAL A 23 5.37 26.27 12.62
CA VAL A 23 5.16 27.64 13.13
C VAL A 23 5.98 27.91 14.39
N ILE A 24 6.01 27.00 15.36
CA ILE A 24 6.75 27.22 16.62
C ILE A 24 8.27 27.18 16.40
N ASN A 25 8.72 26.40 15.42
CA ASN A 25 10.14 26.25 15.08
C ASN A 25 10.58 27.18 13.94
N VAL A 26 9.76 28.17 13.57
CA VAL A 26 10.13 29.21 12.57
C VAL A 26 11.14 30.22 13.12
N ARG A 27 12.13 29.74 13.89
CA ARG A 27 13.25 30.55 14.32
C ARG A 27 14.25 30.62 13.18
N PRO A 28 14.67 31.82 12.75
CA PRO A 28 15.71 31.95 11.74
C PRO A 28 17.00 31.35 12.28
N VAL A 29 17.58 30.40 11.53
CA VAL A 29 18.88 29.80 11.83
C VAL A 29 19.78 30.13 10.66
N GLN A 30 21.01 30.57 10.95
CA GLN A 30 22.01 30.80 9.93
C GLN A 30 22.41 29.46 9.32
N VAL A 31 22.24 29.36 7.99
CA VAL A 31 22.67 28.21 7.22
C VAL A 31 23.81 28.66 6.32
N ASP A 32 24.97 28.06 6.54
CA ASP A 32 26.13 28.23 5.69
C ASP A 32 26.00 27.34 4.47
N TYR A 33 25.68 27.94 3.33
CA TYR A 33 25.69 27.28 2.04
C TYR A 33 27.08 27.37 1.40
N LEU A 34 27.33 26.55 0.38
CA LEU A 34 28.64 26.44 -0.26
C LEU A 34 29.18 27.77 -0.84
N PHE A 35 28.32 28.76 -1.06
CA PHE A 35 28.67 30.06 -1.65
C PHE A 35 28.12 31.27 -0.88
N GLY A 36 27.70 31.10 0.38
CA GLY A 36 27.18 32.22 1.19
C GLY A 36 26.32 31.77 2.36
N THR A 37 25.91 32.72 3.19
CA THR A 37 25.10 32.46 4.39
C THR A 37 23.70 33.06 4.21
N ALA A 38 22.67 32.33 4.64
CA ALA A 38 21.30 32.85 4.66
C ALA A 38 20.53 32.34 5.86
N GLU A 39 19.64 33.17 6.40
CA GLU A 39 18.83 32.84 7.56
C GLU A 39 17.50 32.22 7.12
N TRP A 40 17.40 30.90 7.21
CA TRP A 40 16.19 30.15 6.91
C TRP A 40 15.75 29.34 8.13
N PRO A 41 14.44 29.16 8.35
CA PRO A 41 13.95 28.20 9.33
C PRO A 41 14.46 26.78 9.06
N LEU A 42 15.03 26.12 10.08
CA LEU A 42 15.64 24.79 9.94
C LEU A 42 14.66 23.73 9.41
N ILE A 43 13.38 23.84 9.75
CA ILE A 43 12.33 22.93 9.28
C ILE A 43 12.15 22.97 7.75
N LEU A 44 12.31 24.13 7.11
CA LEU A 44 12.21 24.25 5.65
C LEU A 44 13.35 23.49 4.97
N VAL A 45 14.55 23.57 5.53
CA VAL A 45 15.73 22.83 5.04
C VAL A 45 15.52 21.33 5.16
N ILE A 46 14.97 20.84 6.29
CA ILE A 46 14.68 19.42 6.51
C ILE A 46 13.62 18.93 5.53
N ILE A 47 12.51 19.65 5.38
CA ILE A 47 11.43 19.28 4.45
C ILE A 47 11.97 19.24 3.02
N GLY A 48 12.74 20.24 2.61
CA GLY A 48 13.37 20.27 1.29
C GLY A 48 14.33 19.10 1.07
N SER A 49 15.13 18.76 2.08
CA SER A 49 16.08 17.64 2.01
C SER A 49 15.38 16.29 1.92
N VAL A 50 14.36 16.06 2.76
CA VAL A 50 13.56 14.84 2.73
C VAL A 50 12.81 14.70 1.40
N LEU A 51 12.27 15.81 0.89
CA LEU A 51 11.60 15.84 -0.41
C LEU A 51 12.57 15.49 -1.54
N MET A 52 13.79 16.04 -1.52
CA MET A 52 14.80 15.74 -2.52
C MET A 52 15.25 14.27 -2.45
N GLY A 53 15.48 13.74 -1.25
CA GLY A 53 15.79 12.31 -1.05
C GLY A 53 14.66 11.40 -1.52
N GLY A 54 13.41 11.72 -1.19
CA GLY A 54 12.23 10.99 -1.64
C GLY A 54 12.08 11.01 -3.16
N LEU A 55 12.39 12.14 -3.81
CA LEU A 55 12.34 12.28 -5.25
C LEU A 55 13.38 11.40 -5.95
N ILE A 56 14.62 11.36 -5.43
CA ILE A 56 15.69 10.48 -5.94
C ILE A 56 15.26 9.01 -5.85
N VAL A 57 14.75 8.59 -4.70
CA VAL A 57 14.28 7.20 -4.49
C VAL A 57 13.10 6.88 -5.41
N ALA A 58 12.16 7.81 -5.59
CA ALA A 58 11.03 7.64 -6.49
C ALA A 58 11.48 7.43 -7.94
N PHE A 59 12.39 8.27 -8.45
CA PHE A 59 12.93 8.13 -9.80
C PHE A 59 13.69 6.80 -9.98
N ALA A 60 14.56 6.43 -9.03
CA ALA A 60 15.25 5.16 -9.04
C ALA A 60 14.27 3.96 -9.03
N GLY A 61 13.21 4.05 -8.22
CA GLY A 61 12.16 3.04 -8.15
C GLY A 61 11.40 2.88 -9.47
N ILE A 62 11.04 3.98 -10.13
CA ILE A 62 10.38 3.96 -11.45
C ILE A 62 11.27 3.28 -12.48
N PHE A 63 12.56 3.63 -12.51
CA PHE A 63 13.52 3.03 -13.44
C PHE A 63 13.57 1.50 -13.27
N GLN A 64 13.66 1.03 -12.03
CA GLN A 64 13.64 -0.40 -11.71
C GLN A 64 12.34 -1.06 -12.18
N ILE A 65 11.18 -0.46 -11.87
CA ILE A 65 9.87 -0.99 -12.27
C ILE A 65 9.75 -1.11 -13.80
N VAL A 66 10.26 -0.13 -14.55
CA VAL A 66 10.24 -0.17 -16.02
C VAL A 66 11.09 -1.32 -16.55
N LYS A 67 12.31 -1.51 -16.02
CA LYS A 67 13.18 -2.63 -16.39
C LYS A 67 12.47 -3.97 -16.14
N LEU A 68 11.93 -4.16 -14.95
CA LEU A 68 11.19 -5.36 -14.56
C LEU A 68 9.99 -5.61 -15.50
N LYS A 69 9.24 -4.57 -15.88
CA LYS A 69 8.12 -4.70 -16.84
C LYS A 69 8.57 -5.17 -18.21
N ARG A 70 9.75 -4.74 -18.69
CA ARG A 70 10.30 -5.17 -19.99
C ARG A 70 10.71 -6.64 -19.95
N GLU A 71 11.40 -7.06 -18.90
CA GLU A 71 11.77 -8.47 -18.69
C GLU A 71 10.52 -9.35 -18.60
N LEU A 72 9.50 -8.94 -17.83
CA LEU A 72 8.22 -9.65 -17.77
C LEU A 72 7.53 -9.76 -19.12
N LYS A 73 7.62 -8.74 -19.99
CA LYS A 73 7.05 -8.80 -21.33
C LYS A 73 7.82 -9.78 -22.23
N ALA A 74 9.15 -9.75 -22.18
CA ALA A 74 10.01 -10.66 -22.94
C ALA A 74 9.80 -12.13 -22.55
N LEU A 75 9.83 -12.43 -21.25
CA LEU A 75 9.59 -13.79 -20.73
C LEU A 75 8.19 -14.30 -21.08
N LYS A 76 7.16 -13.44 -21.07
CA LYS A 76 5.79 -13.82 -21.49
C LYS A 76 5.71 -14.12 -22.99
N ALA A 77 6.43 -13.38 -23.83
CA ALA A 77 6.47 -13.60 -25.27
C ALA A 77 7.16 -14.93 -25.61
N GLU A 78 8.26 -15.26 -24.94
CA GLU A 78 8.98 -16.53 -25.13
C GLU A 78 8.12 -17.74 -24.72
N ARG A 79 7.41 -17.64 -23.58
CA ARG A 79 6.45 -18.69 -23.16
C ARG A 79 5.34 -18.93 -24.17
N ALA A 80 4.84 -17.86 -24.79
CA ALA A 80 3.79 -17.95 -25.82
C ALA A 80 4.29 -18.54 -27.15
N ALA A 81 5.57 -18.40 -27.48
CA ALA A 81 6.16 -18.94 -28.70
C ALA A 81 6.49 -20.44 -28.61
N VAL A 82 6.77 -20.96 -27.40
CA VAL A 82 7.21 -22.35 -27.19
C VAL A 82 6.05 -23.31 -26.90
N THR A 83 4.82 -22.84 -26.71
CA THR A 83 3.63 -23.70 -26.53
C THR A 83 2.69 -23.62 -27.74
N PRO A 84 2.53 -24.69 -28.55
CA PRO A 84 1.42 -24.75 -29.50
C PRO A 84 0.13 -24.91 -28.69
N THR A 85 -0.68 -23.87 -28.69
CA THR A 85 -1.96 -23.79 -27.94
C THR A 85 -2.82 -25.03 -28.15
N PRO A 86 -3.42 -25.56 -27.07
CA PRO A 86 -4.87 -25.68 -27.06
C PRO A 86 -5.45 -24.79 -25.96
N SER A 87 -6.55 -24.13 -26.30
CA SER A 87 -7.35 -23.26 -25.45
C SER A 87 -7.62 -23.83 -24.05
N VAL A 88 -7.24 -23.09 -23.00
CA VAL A 88 -7.97 -23.12 -21.72
C VAL A 88 -8.23 -21.70 -21.26
N SER A 89 -9.50 -21.32 -21.37
CA SER A 89 -10.13 -20.32 -20.52
C SER A 89 -9.88 -20.66 -19.06
N THR A 90 -8.92 -20.02 -18.40
CA THR A 90 -8.98 -19.84 -16.94
C THR A 90 -9.41 -18.42 -16.67
N LYS A 91 -10.73 -18.23 -16.74
CA LYS A 91 -11.38 -17.13 -16.04
C LYS A 91 -11.27 -17.43 -14.53
N LYS A 92 -10.82 -16.41 -13.79
CA LYS A 92 -11.04 -16.14 -12.35
C LYS A 92 -10.18 -16.88 -11.31
N VAL A 93 -9.54 -16.11 -10.42
CA VAL A 93 -9.89 -16.04 -8.98
C VAL A 93 -9.55 -14.64 -8.47
N GLY A 94 -10.53 -13.94 -7.88
CA GLY A 94 -10.26 -12.78 -7.04
C GLY A 94 -11.12 -11.53 -7.26
N LYS A 95 -12.45 -11.66 -7.35
CA LYS A 95 -13.40 -10.61 -6.88
C LYS A 95 -14.88 -11.02 -6.80
N ASP A 96 -15.19 -12.29 -6.57
CA ASP A 96 -16.58 -12.73 -6.30
C ASP A 96 -16.65 -13.70 -5.10
N VAL A 97 -16.02 -13.37 -3.98
CA VAL A 97 -16.24 -14.07 -2.70
C VAL A 97 -16.76 -13.08 -1.67
N GLN A 98 -17.97 -12.55 -1.91
CA GLN A 98 -18.87 -12.11 -0.84
C GLN A 98 -20.32 -12.06 -1.35
N LYS A 99 -20.86 -13.22 -1.74
CA LYS A 99 -22.32 -13.42 -1.80
C LYS A 99 -22.64 -14.91 -1.62
N LYS A 100 -22.59 -15.36 -0.37
CA LYS A 100 -23.33 -16.51 0.18
C LYS A 100 -23.03 -16.59 1.69
N SER A 101 -23.62 -15.66 2.43
CA SER A 101 -24.14 -16.01 3.74
C SER A 101 -25.18 -17.11 3.54
N ASN A 102 -25.11 -18.14 4.38
CA ASN A 102 -26.01 -19.30 4.51
C ASN A 102 -25.30 -20.62 4.19
N LEU A 103 -24.68 -21.20 5.22
CA LEU A 103 -24.60 -22.63 5.48
C LEU A 103 -24.12 -22.84 6.93
N THR A 104 -25.05 -22.72 7.88
CA THR A 104 -25.04 -23.50 9.13
C THR A 104 -26.52 -23.72 9.44
N PRO A 105 -26.96 -24.98 9.37
CA PRO A 105 -26.92 -25.78 10.57
C PRO A 105 -26.31 -27.16 10.29
N LEU A 106 -25.11 -27.39 10.83
CA LEU A 106 -24.80 -28.72 11.34
C LEU A 106 -25.74 -28.91 12.54
N LYS A 107 -26.90 -29.49 12.23
CA LYS A 107 -27.87 -29.93 13.21
C LYS A 107 -27.14 -30.89 14.14
N GLU A 108 -26.95 -30.45 15.37
CA GLU A 108 -26.57 -31.29 16.48
C GLU A 108 -27.41 -32.56 16.40
N GLN A 109 -26.72 -33.69 16.30
CA GLN A 109 -27.27 -35.00 16.57
C GLN A 109 -27.01 -35.25 18.06
N PRO A 110 -27.91 -34.91 19.00
CA PRO A 110 -27.87 -35.54 20.29
C PRO A 110 -28.35 -36.98 20.09
N ALA A 111 -27.44 -37.92 20.34
CA ALA A 111 -27.77 -39.31 20.53
C ALA A 111 -28.72 -39.45 21.73
N SER A 112 -30.02 -39.52 21.48
CA SER A 112 -30.99 -40.09 22.43
C SER A 112 -31.16 -41.57 22.07
N PHE A 113 -30.40 -42.38 22.79
CA PHE A 113 -30.51 -43.83 22.85
C PHE A 113 -31.85 -44.19 23.50
N ASP A 114 -32.87 -44.43 22.67
CA ASP A 114 -34.19 -44.91 23.12
C ASP A 114 -34.14 -46.44 23.21
N ARG A 115 -33.67 -46.94 24.36
CA ARG A 115 -33.79 -48.35 24.72
C ARG A 115 -35.18 -48.57 25.29
N LYS A 116 -36.06 -49.13 24.45
CA LYS A 116 -37.20 -49.93 24.93
C LYS A 116 -36.71 -50.92 25.99
N GLU A 117 -37.12 -50.74 27.23
CA GLU A 117 -37.35 -51.86 28.13
C GLU A 117 -38.79 -51.85 28.61
N LYS A 118 -39.33 -53.08 28.62
CA LYS A 118 -40.58 -53.47 29.26
C LYS A 118 -40.39 -53.53 30.77
#